data_AF-I4EHY0-F1
#
_entry.id   AF-I4EHY0-F1
#
_cell.length_a   1.000
_cell.length_b   1.000
_cell.length_c   1.000
_cell.angle_alpha   90.00
_cell.angle_beta   90.00
_cell.angle_gamma   90.00
#
_symmetry.space_group_name_H-M   'P 1'
#
loop_
_entity.id
_entity.type
_entity.pdbx_description
1 polymer ?
#
loop_
_entity_poly.entity_id
_entity_poly.type
_entity_poly.pdbx_seq_one_letter_code
_entity_poly.pdbx_strand_id
1 'polypeptide(L)'
;MVGYSLQAVTRHRALVMGCIILAAFLLGCSALPAAGPQPSTPVPLHLRAIAGADRAVHLAIDPADRGSNHVAVWLTNNQNQVITTVSSVEVRWSMLEQPTVLPAAQPVRQANGYWTLAHVPLDSPGWWEVDLQFELPGQSPADAQFFLVIPEPTQVRPPPDHPADQQALAVFQAALARIEQLTSMQAEEQLTDGIGDALDTHFAYAAPDKSTATTSSHYRSVSIGDVRYDREPGGEWTRSQRVNAFAFPADFPTYYTKATGQTLGIQEELDGERCQIITFHTLASRLWYAWWVGTGTHLLRQEAMVADHHYMITHFTDFDQPVQITAPAVAAAESSPVQQP
;
A
#
# COMPACT_ATOMS: atom_id res chain seq x y z
N MET A 1 15.08 -15.22 -48.14
CA MET A 1 15.14 -13.75 -48.18
C MET A 1 13.80 -13.23 -48.72
N VAL A 2 12.79 -13.19 -47.87
CA VAL A 2 11.52 -12.47 -48.06
C VAL A 2 11.07 -12.15 -46.64
N GLY A 3 11.06 -10.86 -46.29
CA GLY A 3 10.67 -10.38 -44.97
C GLY A 3 9.16 -10.37 -44.81
N TYR A 4 8.69 -10.74 -43.62
CA TYR A 4 7.36 -10.42 -43.15
C TYR A 4 7.49 -9.54 -41.90
N SER A 5 6.97 -8.33 -42.05
CA SER A 5 6.66 -7.37 -41.01
C SER A 5 5.64 -7.95 -40.03
N LEU A 6 5.93 -7.86 -38.73
CA LEU A 6 4.95 -7.97 -37.64
C LEU A 6 4.96 -6.67 -36.84
N GLN A 7 4.44 -5.60 -37.45
CA GLN A 7 3.65 -4.62 -36.72
C GLN A 7 2.20 -5.11 -36.68
N ALA A 8 1.57 -4.94 -35.52
CA ALA A 8 0.18 -5.24 -35.15
C ALA A 8 -0.06 -6.58 -34.41
N VAL A 9 -0.90 -6.46 -33.37
CA VAL A 9 -1.46 -7.50 -32.49
C VAL A 9 -0.62 -7.87 -31.28
N THR A 10 -0.62 -7.00 -30.26
CA THR A 10 -0.98 -7.32 -28.85
C THR A 10 -0.81 -6.06 -27.98
N ARG A 11 -1.61 -5.02 -28.28
CA ARG A 11 -2.09 -4.11 -27.24
C ARG A 11 -3.34 -4.76 -26.65
N HIS A 12 -3.46 -4.69 -25.32
CA HIS A 12 -4.59 -5.17 -24.50
C HIS A 12 -4.54 -6.66 -24.15
N ARG A 13 -3.83 -6.97 -23.05
CA ARG A 13 -4.15 -7.99 -22.03
C ARG A 13 -2.94 -8.17 -21.12
N ALA A 14 -2.88 -7.37 -20.06
CA ALA A 14 -2.11 -7.67 -18.86
C ALA A 14 -3.03 -7.37 -17.67
N LEU A 15 -3.58 -8.46 -17.14
CA LEU A 15 -4.26 -8.65 -15.86
C LEU A 15 -4.86 -7.41 -15.16
N VAL A 16 -6.17 -7.20 -15.33
CA VAL A 16 -7.02 -6.87 -14.19
C VAL A 16 -7.44 -8.21 -13.60
N MET A 17 -6.60 -8.77 -12.74
CA MET A 17 -6.90 -10.01 -12.03
C MET A 17 -6.30 -9.85 -10.64
N GLY A 18 -7.17 -9.46 -9.70
CA GLY A 18 -6.87 -9.51 -8.28
C GLY A 18 -6.91 -8.17 -7.56
N CYS A 19 -8.06 -7.49 -7.50
CA CYS A 19 -8.36 -6.70 -6.29
C CYS A 19 -8.80 -7.68 -5.21
N ILE A 20 -7.81 -8.44 -4.73
CA ILE A 20 -7.88 -9.24 -3.54
C ILE A 20 -7.11 -8.40 -2.52
N ILE A 21 -7.76 -8.07 -1.40
CA ILE A 21 -7.04 -7.85 -0.15
C ILE A 21 -6.31 -9.17 0.11
N LEU A 22 -5.08 -9.28 -0.39
CA LEU A 22 -4.35 -10.53 -0.42
C LEU A 22 -3.47 -10.62 0.81
N ALA A 23 -4.11 -10.78 1.96
CA ALA A 23 -3.57 -11.70 2.95
C ALA A 23 -3.97 -13.13 2.56
N ALA A 24 -3.37 -13.65 1.49
CA ALA A 24 -3.37 -15.09 1.20
C ALA A 24 -2.29 -15.42 0.17
N PHE A 25 -1.18 -15.97 0.67
CA PHE A 25 -0.50 -17.12 0.08
C PHE A 25 -1.10 -17.62 -1.24
N LEU A 26 -0.35 -17.49 -2.35
CA LEU A 26 -0.21 -18.48 -3.43
C LEU A 26 0.70 -17.90 -4.53
N LEU A 27 1.98 -17.71 -4.21
CA LEU A 27 3.04 -17.74 -5.23
C LEU A 27 3.67 -19.12 -5.20
N GLY A 28 3.50 -19.85 -6.30
CA GLY A 28 4.01 -21.20 -6.48
C GLY A 28 5.53 -21.24 -6.31
N CYS A 29 5.98 -22.06 -5.38
CA CYS A 29 7.37 -22.49 -5.27
C CYS A 29 7.78 -23.23 -6.55
N SER A 30 8.45 -22.52 -7.45
CA SER A 30 9.42 -23.15 -8.34
C SER A 30 10.78 -22.99 -7.67
N ALA A 31 11.28 -24.06 -7.05
CA ALA A 31 12.63 -24.06 -6.50
C ALA A 31 13.64 -23.89 -7.64
N LEU A 32 14.22 -22.70 -7.77
CA LEU A 32 15.44 -22.50 -8.54
C LEU A 32 16.63 -23.02 -7.73
N PRO A 33 17.63 -23.67 -8.36
CA PRO A 33 18.79 -24.18 -7.66
C PRO A 33 19.57 -23.04 -7.01
N ALA A 34 20.02 -23.27 -5.77
CA ALA A 34 20.81 -22.33 -4.98
C ALA A 34 22.11 -21.94 -5.72
N ALA A 35 22.10 -20.77 -6.36
CA ALA A 35 23.32 -20.06 -6.69
C ALA A 35 23.88 -19.44 -5.39
N GLY A 36 25.16 -19.63 -5.12
CA GLY A 36 25.82 -19.07 -3.93
C GLY A 36 25.70 -17.54 -3.88
N PRO A 37 25.88 -16.92 -2.69
CA PRO A 37 25.68 -15.49 -2.51
C PRO A 37 26.71 -14.72 -3.34
N GLN A 38 26.29 -14.17 -4.48
CA GLN A 38 26.96 -13.01 -5.05
C GLN A 38 26.56 -11.80 -4.18
N PRO A 39 27.49 -10.91 -3.81
CA PRO A 39 27.12 -9.64 -3.20
C PRO A 39 26.26 -8.89 -4.23
N SER A 40 24.95 -8.83 -3.98
CA SER A 40 24.05 -7.98 -4.74
C SER A 40 24.52 -6.55 -4.53
N THR A 41 24.88 -5.86 -5.60
CA THR A 41 24.94 -4.39 -5.60
C THR A 41 23.62 -3.88 -5.01
N PRO A 42 23.63 -3.03 -3.97
CA PRO A 42 22.42 -2.42 -3.44
C PRO A 42 21.63 -1.80 -4.59
N VAL A 43 20.34 -2.12 -4.67
CA VAL A 43 19.46 -1.51 -5.66
C VAL A 43 18.85 -0.29 -4.97
N PRO A 44 18.84 0.89 -5.60
CA PRO A 44 18.15 2.04 -5.03
C PRO A 44 16.70 1.69 -4.68
N LEU A 45 16.23 2.14 -3.52
CA LEU A 45 14.82 2.07 -3.17
C LEU A 45 14.07 3.07 -4.04
N HIS A 46 13.02 2.62 -4.72
CA HIS A 46 12.12 3.47 -5.50
C HIS A 46 10.71 3.37 -4.92
N LEU A 47 10.10 4.52 -4.66
CA LEU A 47 8.73 4.65 -4.19
C LEU A 47 7.95 5.60 -5.09
N ARG A 48 6.65 5.33 -5.25
CA ARG A 48 5.73 6.12 -6.06
C ARG A 48 4.41 6.28 -5.34
N ALA A 49 3.91 7.51 -5.25
CA ALA A 49 2.60 7.84 -4.65
C ALA A 49 1.73 8.63 -5.64
N ILE A 50 0.41 8.45 -5.58
CA ILE A 50 -0.54 9.22 -6.38
C ILE A 50 -0.76 10.57 -5.69
N ALA A 51 -0.62 11.67 -6.43
CA ALA A 51 -0.66 13.05 -5.91
C ALA A 51 -1.75 13.87 -6.62
N GLY A 52 -2.99 13.45 -6.42
CA GLY A 52 -4.18 13.96 -7.12
C GLY A 52 -4.51 13.16 -8.39
N ALA A 53 -5.47 13.65 -9.19
CA ALA A 53 -6.10 12.86 -10.25
C ALA A 53 -5.20 12.50 -11.44
N ASP A 54 -4.16 13.29 -11.70
CA ASP A 54 -3.36 13.21 -12.93
C ASP A 54 -1.84 13.27 -12.70
N ARG A 55 -1.40 13.18 -11.45
CA ARG A 55 0.01 13.32 -11.07
C ARG A 55 0.45 12.19 -10.14
N ALA A 56 1.73 11.86 -10.22
CA ALA A 56 2.38 10.95 -9.28
C ALA A 56 3.74 11.52 -8.84
N VAL A 57 4.02 11.41 -7.54
CA VAL A 57 5.30 11.75 -6.94
C VAL A 57 6.15 10.50 -6.85
N HIS A 58 7.43 10.65 -7.15
CA HIS A 58 8.41 9.58 -7.06
C HIS A 58 9.53 9.98 -6.10
N LEU A 59 10.02 9.00 -5.36
CA LEU A 59 11.12 9.10 -4.41
C LEU A 59 12.10 7.95 -4.67
N ALA A 60 13.37 8.27 -4.88
CA ALA A 60 14.44 7.29 -4.97
C ALA A 60 15.50 7.56 -3.89
N ILE A 61 15.94 6.52 -3.19
CA ILE A 61 16.95 6.58 -2.13
C ILE A 61 18.04 5.56 -2.42
N ASP A 62 19.29 6.01 -2.44
CA ASP A 62 20.47 5.18 -2.69
C ASP A 62 21.53 5.43 -1.60
N PRO A 63 21.95 4.42 -0.82
CA PRO A 63 21.61 2.99 -0.91
C PRO A 63 20.33 2.56 -0.17
N ALA A 64 19.58 3.49 0.44
CA ALA A 64 18.49 3.17 1.38
C ALA A 64 18.95 2.34 2.59
N ASP A 65 20.13 2.72 3.11
CA ASP A 65 20.77 2.11 4.28
C ASP A 65 21.09 3.19 5.32
N ARG A 66 21.61 2.77 6.47
CA ARG A 66 22.06 3.66 7.53
C ARG A 66 23.14 4.61 7.06
N GLY A 67 23.03 5.87 7.47
CA GLY A 67 24.02 6.90 7.21
C GLY A 67 23.66 7.81 6.04
N SER A 68 24.68 8.23 5.30
CA SER A 68 24.55 9.21 4.21
C SER A 68 23.94 8.58 2.97
N ASN A 69 22.73 9.03 2.60
CA ASN A 69 22.02 8.61 1.39
C ASN A 69 21.98 9.74 0.34
N HIS A 70 21.88 9.35 -0.93
CA HIS A 70 21.47 10.22 -2.01
C HIS A 70 19.98 10.04 -2.26
N VAL A 71 19.25 11.15 -2.37
CA VAL A 71 17.82 11.16 -2.62
C VAL A 71 17.52 11.90 -3.91
N ALA A 72 16.66 11.32 -4.74
CA ALA A 72 16.10 11.98 -5.92
C ALA A 72 14.58 11.92 -5.88
N VAL A 73 13.94 13.04 -6.20
CA VAL A 73 12.47 13.15 -6.27
C VAL A 73 12.06 13.81 -7.57
N TRP A 74 10.90 13.41 -8.10
CA TRP A 74 10.35 13.98 -9.32
C TRP A 74 8.84 13.77 -9.38
N LEU A 75 8.19 14.59 -10.21
CA LEU A 75 6.75 14.56 -10.43
C LEU A 75 6.48 14.11 -11.86
N THR A 76 5.53 13.19 -12.07
CA THR A 76 5.07 12.77 -13.40
C THR A 76 3.58 13.05 -13.61
N ASN A 77 3.16 13.23 -14.86
CA ASN A 77 1.74 13.21 -15.23
C ASN A 77 1.20 11.76 -15.37
N ASN A 78 -0.07 11.63 -15.74
CA ASN A 78 -0.74 10.34 -15.99
C ASN A 78 -0.23 9.57 -17.23
N GLN A 79 0.66 10.15 -18.05
CA GLN A 79 1.43 9.43 -19.08
C GLN A 79 2.83 9.05 -18.61
N ASN A 80 3.12 9.16 -17.30
CA ASN A 80 4.43 8.93 -16.70
C ASN A 80 5.54 9.83 -17.28
N GLN A 81 5.18 11.03 -17.79
CA GLN A 81 6.13 12.02 -18.28
C GLN A 81 6.50 12.98 -17.16
N VAL A 82 7.79 13.27 -17.00
CA VAL A 82 8.30 14.19 -15.96
C VAL A 82 7.78 15.60 -16.17
N ILE A 83 7.19 16.17 -15.13
CA ILE A 83 6.73 17.56 -15.08
C ILE A 83 7.91 18.45 -14.70
N THR A 84 8.39 19.24 -15.66
CA THR A 84 9.58 20.07 -15.46
C THR A 84 9.27 21.50 -14.99
N THR A 85 8.00 21.88 -14.92
CA THR A 85 7.54 23.23 -14.54
C THR A 85 7.37 23.44 -13.03
N VAL A 86 7.90 22.54 -12.19
CA VAL A 86 7.91 22.65 -10.73
C VAL A 86 8.74 23.86 -10.30
N SER A 87 8.20 24.67 -9.37
CA SER A 87 8.82 25.89 -8.85
C SER A 87 9.76 25.61 -7.69
N SER A 88 9.32 24.79 -6.73
CA SER A 88 10.10 24.38 -5.57
C SER A 88 9.65 22.99 -5.11
N VAL A 89 10.53 22.32 -4.37
CA VAL A 89 10.25 21.04 -3.72
C VAL A 89 10.74 21.13 -2.29
N GLU A 90 9.89 20.74 -1.34
CA GLU A 90 10.29 20.56 0.05
C GLU A 90 10.24 19.08 0.43
N VAL A 91 11.22 18.64 1.21
CA VAL A 91 11.29 17.29 1.77
C VAL A 91 11.42 17.38 3.28
N ARG A 92 10.56 16.66 4.01
CA ARG A 92 10.62 16.51 5.46
C ARG A 92 10.75 15.03 5.81
N TRP A 93 11.53 14.75 6.85
CA TRP A 93 11.77 13.39 7.32
C TRP A 93 11.50 13.31 8.81
N SER A 94 10.72 12.31 9.21
CA SER A 94 10.36 12.00 10.59
C SER A 94 10.54 10.51 10.82
N MET A 95 10.92 10.14 12.04
CA MET A 95 10.83 8.74 12.46
C MET A 95 9.49 8.49 13.14
N LEU A 96 8.92 7.32 12.88
CA LEU A 96 7.68 6.88 13.53
C LEU A 96 7.94 6.32 14.94
N GLU A 97 9.13 5.80 15.19
CA GLU A 97 9.46 5.08 16.42
C GLU A 97 10.03 5.98 17.52
N GLN A 98 10.54 7.16 17.16
CA GLN A 98 11.19 8.10 18.06
C GLN A 98 10.98 9.54 17.56
N PRO A 99 11.02 10.56 18.43
CA PRO A 99 10.77 11.97 18.07
C PRO A 99 11.97 12.61 17.34
N THR A 100 12.49 11.91 16.33
CA THR A 100 13.60 12.34 15.48
C THR A 100 13.02 12.92 14.21
N VAL A 101 13.30 14.21 13.97
CA VAL A 101 12.89 14.94 12.77
C VAL A 101 14.13 15.58 12.16
N LEU A 102 14.36 15.35 10.87
CA LEU A 102 15.44 16.04 10.16
C LEU A 102 14.98 17.45 9.76
N PRO A 103 15.91 18.42 9.65
CA PRO A 103 15.57 19.73 9.11
C PRO A 103 14.95 19.59 7.71
N ALA A 104 13.89 20.37 7.45
CA ALA A 104 13.29 20.44 6.12
C ALA A 104 14.35 20.83 5.09
N ALA A 105 14.37 20.10 3.98
CA ALA A 105 15.39 20.24 2.94
C ALA A 105 14.75 20.68 1.62
N GLN A 106 15.46 21.53 0.90
CA GLN A 106 15.11 22.00 -0.44
C GLN A 106 16.08 21.34 -1.43
N PRO A 107 15.65 20.32 -2.20
CA PRO A 107 16.52 19.66 -3.15
C PRO A 107 16.99 20.60 -4.26
N VAL A 108 18.08 20.24 -4.92
CA VAL A 108 18.62 20.99 -6.05
C VAL A 108 18.00 20.47 -7.35
N ARG A 109 17.37 21.38 -8.11
CA ARG A 109 16.79 21.08 -9.43
C ARG A 109 17.85 20.66 -10.43
N GLN A 110 17.57 19.57 -11.14
CA GLN A 110 18.38 19.02 -12.22
C GLN A 110 17.78 19.36 -13.59
N ALA A 111 18.60 19.27 -14.65
CA ALA A 111 18.19 19.63 -16.01
C ALA A 111 17.06 18.74 -16.57
N ASN A 112 16.96 17.50 -16.09
CA ASN A 112 15.97 16.50 -16.49
C ASN A 112 14.64 16.61 -15.72
N GLY A 113 14.46 17.61 -14.85
CA GLY A 113 13.26 17.79 -14.02
C GLY A 113 13.28 17.06 -12.68
N TYR A 114 14.35 16.32 -12.38
CA TYR A 114 14.56 15.70 -11.07
C TYR A 114 15.06 16.73 -10.07
N TRP A 115 14.90 16.42 -8.80
CA TRP A 115 15.29 17.25 -7.67
C TRP A 115 16.08 16.38 -6.70
N THR A 116 17.32 16.76 -6.36
CA THR A 116 18.23 15.87 -5.62
C THR A 116 18.73 16.45 -4.30
N LEU A 117 18.89 15.58 -3.31
CA LEU A 117 19.57 15.85 -2.05
C LEU A 117 20.75 14.87 -1.92
N ALA A 118 21.92 15.42 -1.60
CA ALA A 118 23.08 14.61 -1.25
C ALA A 118 23.25 14.56 0.27
N HIS A 119 23.79 13.46 0.77
CA HIS A 119 24.16 13.29 2.18
C HIS A 119 22.98 13.41 3.16
N VAL A 120 21.82 12.84 2.81
CA VAL A 120 20.68 12.73 3.75
C VAL A 120 21.06 11.75 4.86
N PRO A 121 21.14 12.19 6.14
CA PRO A 121 21.67 11.37 7.23
C PRO A 121 20.57 10.51 7.86
N LEU A 122 20.34 9.33 7.30
CA LEU A 122 19.41 8.33 7.83
C LEU A 122 20.14 7.41 8.81
N ASP A 123 20.71 7.98 9.89
CA ASP A 123 21.61 7.24 10.80
C ASP A 123 20.89 6.20 11.66
N SER A 124 19.61 6.44 11.97
CA SER A 124 18.80 5.57 12.83
C SER A 124 18.06 4.53 11.99
N PRO A 125 18.19 3.23 12.30
CA PRO A 125 17.36 2.21 11.68
C PRO A 125 15.92 2.31 12.20
N GLY A 126 14.96 1.82 11.43
CA GLY A 126 13.55 1.81 11.79
C GLY A 126 12.67 2.43 10.73
N TRP A 127 11.44 2.75 11.14
CA TRP A 127 10.44 3.38 10.28
C TRP A 127 10.68 4.87 10.13
N TRP A 128 10.67 5.31 8.87
CA TRP A 128 10.74 6.69 8.44
C TRP A 128 9.52 7.06 7.61
N GLU A 129 9.04 8.26 7.86
CA GLU A 129 8.06 8.97 7.07
C GLU A 129 8.79 10.06 6.27
N VAL A 130 8.35 10.25 5.03
CA VAL A 130 8.85 11.29 4.13
C VAL A 130 7.68 12.06 3.55
N ASP A 131 7.56 13.32 3.93
CA ASP A 131 6.62 14.24 3.30
C ASP A 131 7.31 15.00 2.18
N LEU A 132 6.70 14.95 1.00
CA LEU A 132 7.11 15.68 -0.18
C LEU A 132 6.02 16.66 -0.60
N GLN A 133 6.41 17.92 -0.79
CA GLN A 133 5.54 18.96 -1.33
C GLN A 133 6.18 19.56 -2.59
N PHE A 134 5.46 19.48 -3.71
CA PHE A 134 5.85 20.09 -4.98
C PHE A 134 4.96 21.30 -5.26
N GLU A 135 5.58 22.47 -5.42
CA GLU A 135 4.89 23.71 -5.80
C GLU A 135 4.88 23.87 -7.32
N LEU A 136 3.71 24.15 -7.90
CA LEU A 136 3.53 24.36 -9.34
C LEU A 136 2.94 25.74 -9.62
N PRO A 137 3.42 26.47 -10.65
CA PRO A 137 2.87 27.78 -10.99
C PRO A 137 1.38 27.72 -11.31
N GLY A 138 0.57 28.43 -10.51
CA GLY A 138 -0.88 28.58 -10.74
C GLY A 138 -1.70 27.30 -10.56
N GLN A 139 -1.15 26.28 -9.87
CA GLN A 139 -1.85 25.03 -9.57
C GLN A 139 -1.74 24.72 -8.07
N SER A 140 -2.63 23.87 -7.57
CA SER A 140 -2.47 23.33 -6.22
C SER A 140 -1.18 22.52 -6.11
N PRO A 141 -0.53 22.54 -4.92
CA PRO A 141 0.63 21.69 -4.66
C PRO A 141 0.33 20.22 -4.97
N ALA A 142 1.39 19.47 -5.27
CA ALA A 142 1.33 18.01 -5.31
C ALA A 142 2.08 17.50 -4.07
N ASP A 143 1.30 16.93 -3.16
CA ASP A 143 1.81 16.39 -1.89
C ASP A 143 1.82 14.86 -1.96
N ALA A 144 2.79 14.26 -1.30
CA ALA A 144 2.87 12.82 -1.12
C ALA A 144 3.57 12.47 0.19
N GLN A 145 3.05 11.45 0.86
CA GLN A 145 3.62 10.87 2.06
C GLN A 145 4.13 9.48 1.72
N PHE A 146 5.36 9.17 2.13
CA PHE A 146 5.96 7.86 1.97
C PHE A 146 6.33 7.28 3.33
N PHE A 147 6.09 5.98 3.50
CA PHE A 147 6.59 5.24 4.65
C PHE A 147 7.58 4.18 4.18
N LEU A 148 8.75 4.14 4.81
CA LEU A 148 9.79 3.17 4.50
C LEU A 148 10.54 2.74 5.76
N VAL A 149 11.27 1.64 5.63
CA VAL A 149 12.12 1.11 6.71
C VAL A 149 13.57 1.22 6.26
N ILE A 150 14.43 1.74 7.15
CA ILE A 150 15.89 1.81 6.95
C ILE A 150 16.57 0.85 7.93
N PRO A 151 17.52 0.00 7.51
CA PRO A 151 17.82 -0.32 6.12
C PRO A 151 16.64 -0.97 5.40
N GLU A 152 16.62 -0.87 4.07
CA GLU A 152 15.57 -1.44 3.23
C GLU A 152 15.40 -2.95 3.55
N PRO A 153 14.23 -3.37 4.08
CA PRO A 153 14.08 -4.66 4.75
C PRO A 153 13.96 -5.85 3.79
N THR A 154 13.75 -5.58 2.50
CA THR A 154 13.65 -6.59 1.44
C THR A 154 15.04 -6.95 0.90
N GLN A 155 16.01 -6.03 1.02
CA GLN A 155 17.41 -6.21 0.63
C GLN A 155 18.29 -6.74 1.77
N VAL A 156 17.91 -6.56 3.03
CA VAL A 156 18.64 -7.12 4.17
C VAL A 156 17.99 -8.38 4.73
N ARG A 157 18.78 -9.16 5.48
CA ARG A 157 18.25 -10.26 6.28
C ARG A 157 17.29 -9.66 7.33
N PRO A 158 16.08 -10.22 7.51
CA PRO A 158 15.20 -9.78 8.59
C PRO A 158 15.96 -9.80 9.92
N PRO A 159 15.78 -8.77 10.77
CA PRO A 159 16.40 -8.77 12.08
C PRO A 159 15.97 -10.03 12.86
N PRO A 160 16.83 -10.55 13.75
CA PRO A 160 16.40 -11.60 14.66
C PRO A 160 15.19 -11.11 15.45
N ASP A 161 14.23 -12.00 15.68
CA ASP A 161 13.02 -11.66 16.42
C ASP A 161 13.41 -11.11 17.80
N HIS A 162 12.90 -9.93 18.12
CA HIS A 162 13.13 -9.26 19.40
C HIS A 162 11.88 -9.42 20.26
N PRO A 163 12.01 -9.55 21.60
CA PRO A 163 10.85 -9.56 22.47
C PRO A 163 9.98 -8.34 22.23
N ALA A 164 8.68 -8.54 22.04
CA ALA A 164 7.72 -7.46 21.86
C ALA A 164 7.74 -6.50 23.06
N ASP A 165 7.72 -5.19 22.77
CA ASP A 165 7.38 -4.19 23.78
C ASP A 165 5.97 -4.49 24.31
N GLN A 166 5.85 -4.64 25.63
CA GLN A 166 4.59 -5.01 26.26
C GLN A 166 3.50 -3.94 26.10
N GLN A 167 3.88 -2.65 26.04
CA GLN A 167 2.94 -1.56 25.79
C GLN A 167 2.46 -1.60 24.34
N ALA A 168 3.37 -1.79 23.38
CA ALA A 168 3.01 -1.92 21.97
C ALA A 168 2.13 -3.14 21.71
N LEU A 169 2.43 -4.27 22.35
CA LEU A 169 1.61 -5.48 22.29
C LEU A 169 0.20 -5.25 22.84
N ALA A 170 0.07 -4.50 23.94
CA ALA A 170 -1.24 -4.17 24.51
C ALA A 170 -2.07 -3.29 23.55
N VAL A 171 -1.44 -2.29 22.90
CA VAL A 171 -2.09 -1.44 21.89
C VAL A 171 -2.52 -2.27 20.68
N PHE A 172 -1.65 -3.15 20.18
CA PHE A 172 -1.95 -4.07 19.08
C PHE A 172 -3.17 -4.96 19.38
N GLN A 173 -3.20 -5.58 20.57
CA GLN A 173 -4.29 -6.43 21.00
C GLN A 173 -5.60 -5.66 21.18
N ALA A 174 -5.54 -4.45 21.73
CA ALA A 174 -6.71 -3.58 21.89
C ALA A 174 -7.29 -3.18 20.52
N ALA A 175 -6.44 -2.86 19.55
CA ALA A 175 -6.86 -2.55 18.18
C ALA A 175 -7.55 -3.75 17.51
N LEU A 176 -6.96 -4.94 17.59
CA LEU A 176 -7.58 -6.16 17.05
C LEU A 176 -8.94 -6.46 17.70
N ALA A 177 -9.01 -6.39 19.03
CA ALA A 177 -10.26 -6.59 19.75
C ALA A 177 -11.32 -5.54 19.37
N ARG A 178 -10.91 -4.30 19.07
CA ARG A 178 -11.82 -3.26 18.59
C ARG A 178 -12.32 -3.54 17.17
N ILE A 179 -11.43 -3.97 16.27
CA ILE A 179 -11.79 -4.36 14.90
C ILE A 179 -12.85 -5.47 14.92
N GLU A 180 -12.68 -6.49 15.76
CA GLU A 180 -13.64 -7.60 15.91
C GLU A 180 -15.05 -7.17 16.35
N GLN A 181 -15.19 -5.96 16.87
CA GLN A 181 -16.47 -5.40 17.31
C GLN A 181 -17.10 -4.43 16.30
N LEU A 182 -16.42 -4.16 15.17
CA LEU A 182 -16.93 -3.25 14.15
C LEU A 182 -18.16 -3.83 13.45
N THR A 183 -19.16 -2.98 13.27
CA THR A 183 -20.35 -3.25 12.46
C THR A 183 -20.15 -2.80 11.01
N SER A 184 -19.29 -1.81 10.79
CA SER A 184 -18.93 -1.28 9.48
C SER A 184 -17.63 -0.46 9.54
N MET A 185 -17.03 -0.25 8.37
CA MET A 185 -15.84 0.58 8.17
C MET A 185 -15.71 0.93 6.69
N GLN A 186 -15.16 2.10 6.39
CA GLN A 186 -14.64 2.43 5.05
C GLN A 186 -13.10 2.45 5.08
N ALA A 187 -12.49 2.16 3.94
CA ALA A 187 -11.04 2.27 3.80
C ALA A 187 -10.66 2.86 2.44
N GLU A 188 -9.66 3.73 2.44
CA GLU A 188 -9.01 4.23 1.23
C GLU A 188 -7.59 3.71 1.23
N GLU A 189 -7.26 2.90 0.24
CA GLU A 189 -5.96 2.24 0.12
C GLU A 189 -5.25 2.73 -1.14
N GLN A 190 -4.00 3.15 -0.98
CA GLN A 190 -3.07 3.31 -2.09
C GLN A 190 -2.06 2.17 -2.05
N LEU A 191 -2.03 1.38 -3.12
CA LEU A 191 -1.08 0.31 -3.33
C LEU A 191 -0.14 0.64 -4.50
N THR A 192 1.16 0.48 -4.31
CA THR A 192 2.19 0.81 -5.33
C THR A 192 3.28 -0.26 -5.39
N ASP A 193 3.85 -0.49 -6.57
CA ASP A 193 5.04 -1.32 -6.77
C ASP A 193 6.36 -0.54 -6.56
N GLY A 194 6.24 0.77 -6.32
CA GLY A 194 7.34 1.69 -6.10
C GLY A 194 7.92 2.36 -7.35
N ILE A 195 7.71 1.82 -8.56
CA ILE A 195 8.36 2.31 -9.79
C ILE A 195 7.34 2.77 -10.84
N GLY A 196 6.31 1.97 -11.10
CA GLY A 196 5.47 2.09 -12.28
C GLY A 196 3.98 2.10 -11.96
N ASP A 197 3.52 1.05 -11.30
CA ASP A 197 2.11 0.83 -11.09
C ASP A 197 1.68 1.30 -9.69
N ALA A 198 0.57 2.03 -9.63
CA ALA A 198 -0.16 2.21 -8.39
C ALA A 198 -1.67 2.16 -8.63
N LEU A 199 -2.38 1.82 -7.57
CA LEU A 199 -3.80 1.58 -7.56
C LEU A 199 -4.39 2.17 -6.28
N ASP A 200 -5.19 3.23 -6.42
CA ASP A 200 -6.10 3.62 -5.34
C ASP A 200 -7.33 2.70 -5.34
N THR A 201 -7.73 2.23 -4.16
CA THR A 201 -8.92 1.40 -3.93
C THR A 201 -9.72 1.95 -2.76
N HIS A 202 -11.01 2.19 -3.01
CA HIS A 202 -11.98 2.49 -1.95
C HIS A 202 -12.73 1.22 -1.57
N PHE A 203 -12.69 0.89 -0.30
CA PHE A 203 -13.43 -0.22 0.29
C PHE A 203 -14.54 0.27 1.20
N ALA A 204 -15.60 -0.53 1.28
CA ALA A 204 -16.58 -0.42 2.34
C ALA A 204 -16.90 -1.81 2.87
N TYR A 205 -17.06 -1.94 4.18
CA TYR A 205 -17.30 -3.20 4.87
C TYR A 205 -18.56 -3.09 5.73
N ALA A 206 -19.36 -4.15 5.75
CA ALA A 206 -20.50 -4.29 6.65
C ALA A 206 -20.53 -5.70 7.23
N ALA A 207 -20.69 -5.77 8.55
CA ALA A 207 -20.88 -7.03 9.24
C ALA A 207 -22.23 -7.66 8.83
N PRO A 208 -22.34 -9.01 8.82
CA PRO A 208 -21.29 -9.96 9.17
C PRO A 208 -20.38 -10.38 7.99
N ASP A 209 -20.68 -9.98 6.76
CA ASP A 209 -20.20 -10.72 5.59
C ASP A 209 -20.20 -9.91 4.28
N LYS A 210 -20.16 -8.58 4.33
CA LYS A 210 -20.26 -7.74 3.13
C LYS A 210 -19.07 -6.84 2.93
N SER A 211 -18.64 -6.73 1.68
CA SER A 211 -17.67 -5.72 1.26
C SER A 211 -17.90 -5.23 -0.15
N THR A 212 -17.44 -4.01 -0.43
CA THR A 212 -17.27 -3.49 -1.79
C THR A 212 -15.85 -3.02 -1.98
N ALA A 213 -15.36 -3.07 -3.22
CA ALA A 213 -14.12 -2.44 -3.64
C ALA A 213 -14.36 -1.67 -4.95
N THR A 214 -13.85 -0.44 -5.05
CA THR A 214 -13.81 0.33 -6.30
C THR A 214 -12.40 0.88 -6.49
N THR A 215 -11.81 0.64 -7.65
CA THR A 215 -10.46 1.12 -7.95
C THR A 215 -10.44 2.37 -8.81
N SER A 216 -9.31 3.06 -8.79
CA SER A 216 -8.93 4.11 -9.75
C SER A 216 -8.95 3.63 -11.21
N SER A 217 -8.74 2.33 -11.47
CA SER A 217 -8.91 1.72 -12.79
C SER A 217 -10.38 1.45 -13.18
N HIS A 218 -11.34 1.84 -12.35
CA HIS A 218 -12.79 1.62 -12.48
C HIS A 218 -13.26 0.17 -12.37
N TYR A 219 -12.40 -0.73 -11.91
CA TYR A 219 -12.83 -2.07 -11.49
C TYR A 219 -13.72 -1.96 -10.25
N ARG A 220 -14.75 -2.81 -10.17
CA ARG A 220 -15.64 -2.89 -9.01
C ARG A 220 -15.85 -4.32 -8.56
N SER A 221 -15.93 -4.52 -7.25
CA SER A 221 -16.27 -5.80 -6.64
C SER A 221 -17.29 -5.63 -5.51
N VAL A 222 -18.15 -6.62 -5.33
CA VAL A 222 -19.06 -6.77 -4.18
C VAL A 222 -18.95 -8.20 -3.67
N SER A 223 -18.62 -8.39 -2.39
CA SER A 223 -18.69 -9.69 -1.73
C SER A 223 -19.84 -9.71 -0.73
N ILE A 224 -20.61 -10.79 -0.72
CA ILE A 224 -21.69 -11.06 0.26
C ILE A 224 -21.61 -12.54 0.60
N GLY A 225 -21.13 -12.86 1.80
CA GLY A 225 -20.90 -14.23 2.25
C GLY A 225 -19.99 -14.99 1.28
N ASP A 226 -20.51 -16.08 0.73
CA ASP A 226 -19.81 -16.97 -0.20
C ASP A 226 -19.93 -16.57 -1.68
N VAL A 227 -20.55 -15.42 -1.98
CA VAL A 227 -20.72 -14.92 -3.36
C VAL A 227 -19.88 -13.66 -3.59
N ARG A 228 -19.23 -13.59 -4.76
CA ARG A 228 -18.53 -12.40 -5.25
C ARG A 228 -19.12 -11.96 -6.59
N TYR A 229 -19.24 -10.64 -6.75
CA TYR A 229 -19.63 -10.00 -7.99
C TYR A 229 -18.50 -9.10 -8.44
N ASP A 230 -18.09 -9.20 -9.70
CA ASP A 230 -17.00 -8.41 -10.25
C ASP A 230 -17.43 -7.74 -11.55
N ARG A 231 -16.98 -6.50 -11.74
CA ARG A 231 -17.23 -5.71 -12.95
C ARG A 231 -15.95 -5.05 -13.41
N GLU A 232 -15.51 -5.46 -14.59
CA GLU A 232 -14.45 -4.79 -15.34
C GLU A 232 -14.92 -3.42 -15.86
N PRO A 233 -13.98 -2.50 -16.16
CA PRO A 233 -14.31 -1.20 -16.73
C PRO A 233 -15.14 -1.32 -18.02
N GLY A 234 -16.34 -0.76 -18.02
CA GLY A 234 -17.28 -0.83 -19.16
C GLY A 234 -17.92 -2.20 -19.40
N GLY A 235 -17.62 -3.20 -18.57
CA GLY A 235 -18.18 -4.55 -18.66
C GLY A 235 -19.50 -4.70 -17.91
N GLU A 236 -20.06 -5.91 -18.02
CA GLU A 236 -21.20 -6.39 -17.23
C GLU A 236 -20.74 -6.98 -15.90
N TRP A 237 -21.64 -7.04 -14.92
CA TRP A 237 -21.38 -7.75 -13.67
C TRP A 237 -21.29 -9.25 -13.94
N THR A 238 -20.28 -9.89 -13.37
CA THR A 238 -20.12 -11.33 -13.34
C THR A 238 -20.28 -11.83 -11.90
N ARG A 239 -20.89 -13.01 -11.73
CA ARG A 239 -21.08 -13.65 -10.42
C ARG A 239 -20.18 -14.87 -10.31
N SER A 240 -19.47 -15.00 -9.20
CA SER A 240 -18.66 -16.16 -8.87
C SER A 240 -18.91 -16.63 -7.44
N GLN A 241 -18.70 -17.93 -7.22
CA GLN A 241 -18.77 -18.55 -5.89
C GLN A 241 -17.37 -18.56 -5.29
N ARG A 242 -17.23 -18.13 -4.03
CA ARG A 242 -15.97 -18.19 -3.29
C ARG A 242 -15.82 -19.56 -2.64
N VAL A 243 -14.57 -20.01 -2.53
CA VAL A 243 -14.22 -21.24 -1.77
C VAL A 243 -14.49 -21.04 -0.29
N ASN A 244 -14.11 -19.86 0.23
CA ASN A 244 -14.37 -19.44 1.61
C ASN A 244 -15.31 -18.24 1.60
N ALA A 245 -16.34 -18.29 2.44
CA ALA A 245 -17.20 -17.14 2.69
C ALA A 245 -16.37 -15.98 3.24
N PHE A 246 -16.63 -14.78 2.73
CA PHE A 246 -16.09 -13.56 3.30
C PHE A 246 -16.82 -13.26 4.61
N ALA A 247 -16.09 -12.97 5.68
CA ALA A 247 -16.63 -12.60 6.97
C ALA A 247 -15.98 -11.30 7.48
N PHE A 248 -16.79 -10.30 7.80
CA PHE A 248 -16.37 -9.07 8.43
C PHE A 248 -17.09 -8.89 9.78
N PRO A 249 -16.38 -8.53 10.86
CA PRO A 249 -14.93 -8.27 10.94
C PRO A 249 -14.08 -9.53 11.15
N ALA A 250 -14.69 -10.72 11.24
CA ALA A 250 -14.01 -11.95 11.69
C ALA A 250 -12.75 -12.35 10.88
N ASP A 251 -12.70 -12.07 9.58
CA ASP A 251 -11.51 -12.37 8.77
C ASP A 251 -10.37 -11.36 8.98
N PHE A 252 -10.67 -10.15 9.46
CA PHE A 252 -9.70 -9.04 9.46
C PHE A 252 -8.49 -9.29 10.38
N PRO A 253 -8.65 -9.77 11.63
CA PRO A 253 -7.51 -10.10 12.48
C PRO A 253 -6.59 -11.19 11.91
N THR A 254 -7.11 -12.04 11.02
CA THR A 254 -6.34 -13.16 10.46
C THR A 254 -5.19 -12.68 9.58
N TYR A 255 -5.27 -11.46 9.04
CA TYR A 255 -4.23 -10.82 8.23
C TYR A 255 -2.94 -10.58 9.01
N TYR A 256 -3.06 -10.44 10.33
CA TYR A 256 -1.94 -10.15 11.23
C TYR A 256 -1.54 -11.38 12.07
N THR A 257 -1.98 -12.56 11.64
CA THR A 257 -1.56 -13.83 12.26
C THR A 257 -0.04 -13.96 12.19
N LYS A 258 0.59 -14.25 13.33
CA LYS A 258 2.07 -14.31 13.52
C LYS A 258 2.78 -12.95 13.44
N ALA A 259 2.08 -11.84 13.65
CA ALA A 259 2.72 -10.56 13.92
C ALA A 259 3.61 -10.67 15.16
N THR A 260 4.85 -10.21 15.05
CA THR A 260 5.85 -10.18 16.13
C THR A 260 6.66 -8.89 16.08
N GLY A 261 7.52 -8.69 17.09
CA GLY A 261 8.40 -7.52 17.19
C GLY A 261 7.65 -6.20 17.33
N GLN A 262 6.51 -6.21 18.02
CA GLN A 262 5.75 -4.98 18.30
C GLN A 262 6.65 -3.97 19.02
N THR A 263 6.82 -2.79 18.41
CA THR A 263 7.60 -1.68 18.94
C THR A 263 6.69 -0.47 19.11
N LEU A 264 6.85 0.24 20.22
CA LEU A 264 6.08 1.44 20.51
C LEU A 264 6.72 2.64 19.82
N GLY A 265 5.92 3.40 19.08
CA GLY A 265 6.38 4.62 18.42
C GLY A 265 5.95 5.91 19.12
N ILE A 266 6.07 7.01 18.39
CA ILE A 266 5.59 8.32 18.84
C ILE A 266 4.06 8.35 18.85
N GLN A 267 3.52 9.44 19.40
CA GLN A 267 2.10 9.75 19.29
C GLN A 267 1.89 11.01 18.47
N GLU A 268 0.89 10.97 17.61
CA GLU A 268 0.49 12.11 16.78
C GLU A 268 -1.02 12.22 16.69
N GLU A 269 -1.51 13.33 16.15
CA GLU A 269 -2.94 13.54 15.98
C GLU A 269 -3.34 13.18 14.56
N LEU A 270 -4.33 12.30 14.42
CA LEU A 270 -4.91 11.90 13.15
C LEU A 270 -6.43 12.00 13.26
N ASP A 271 -7.05 12.76 12.36
CA ASP A 271 -8.50 13.02 12.33
C ASP A 271 -9.09 13.49 13.68
N GLY A 272 -8.35 14.33 14.40
CA GLY A 272 -8.77 14.88 15.69
C GLY A 272 -8.69 13.91 16.87
N GLU A 273 -8.12 12.71 16.69
CA GLU A 273 -7.79 11.79 17.79
C GLU A 273 -6.27 11.64 17.92
N ARG A 274 -5.78 11.61 19.17
CA ARG A 274 -4.41 11.21 19.46
C ARG A 274 -4.24 9.72 19.17
N CYS A 275 -3.36 9.38 18.25
CA CYS A 275 -2.99 8.02 17.89
C CYS A 275 -1.66 7.62 18.53
N GLN A 276 -1.59 6.37 19.00
CA GLN A 276 -0.35 5.70 19.31
C GLN A 276 0.12 4.95 18.06
N ILE A 277 1.33 5.24 17.61
CA ILE A 277 1.95 4.47 16.53
C ILE A 277 2.54 3.20 17.11
N ILE A 278 2.30 2.06 16.46
CA ILE A 278 3.01 0.80 16.73
C ILE A 278 3.55 0.25 15.43
N THR A 279 4.73 -0.37 15.48
CA THR A 279 5.33 -1.06 14.32
C THR A 279 5.50 -2.53 14.65
N PHE A 280 5.37 -3.39 13.65
CA PHE A 280 5.56 -4.84 13.81
C PHE A 280 5.79 -5.47 12.44
N HIS A 281 6.00 -6.78 12.39
CA HIS A 281 6.22 -7.47 11.14
C HIS A 281 5.73 -8.93 11.18
N THR A 282 5.55 -9.52 10.01
CA THR A 282 5.28 -10.96 9.85
C THR A 282 6.45 -11.59 9.08
N LEU A 283 7.38 -12.25 9.80
CA LEU A 283 8.63 -12.75 9.21
C LEU A 283 8.41 -13.73 8.05
N ALA A 284 7.42 -14.62 8.16
CA ALA A 284 7.15 -15.63 7.13
C ALA A 284 6.75 -15.01 5.79
N SER A 285 6.03 -13.88 5.84
CA SER A 285 5.53 -13.18 4.65
C SER A 285 6.40 -11.98 4.26
N ARG A 286 7.43 -11.64 5.05
CA ARG A 286 8.29 -10.46 4.87
C ARG A 286 7.47 -9.17 4.66
N LEU A 287 6.52 -8.95 5.55
CA LEU A 287 5.69 -7.74 5.59
C LEU A 287 6.05 -6.97 6.85
N TRP A 288 6.30 -5.67 6.71
CA TRP A 288 6.49 -4.74 7.81
C TRP A 288 5.29 -3.82 7.87
N TYR A 289 4.79 -3.56 9.08
CA TYR A 289 3.64 -2.70 9.32
C TYR A 289 3.96 -1.56 10.27
N ALA A 290 3.33 -0.42 10.03
CA ALA A 290 3.11 0.64 11.00
C ALA A 290 1.61 0.91 11.11
N TRP A 291 1.09 0.99 12.32
CA TRP A 291 -0.33 1.25 12.61
C TRP A 291 -0.49 2.49 13.47
N TRP A 292 -1.49 3.30 13.14
CA TRP A 292 -1.94 4.43 13.93
C TRP A 292 -3.23 4.05 14.65
N VAL A 293 -3.11 3.79 15.95
CA VAL A 293 -4.23 3.31 16.78
C VAL A 293 -4.72 4.43 17.67
N GLY A 294 -6.01 4.78 17.57
CA GLY A 294 -6.64 5.77 18.44
C GLY A 294 -6.48 5.43 19.92
N THR A 295 -5.94 6.36 20.71
CA THR A 295 -5.67 6.12 22.14
C THR A 295 -6.94 6.06 22.99
N GLY A 296 -8.04 6.68 22.54
CA GLY A 296 -9.33 6.65 23.23
C GLY A 296 -10.29 5.61 22.66
N THR A 297 -10.27 5.41 21.34
CA THR A 297 -11.23 4.55 20.64
C THR A 297 -10.69 3.15 20.32
N HIS A 298 -9.37 2.97 20.36
CA HIS A 298 -8.66 1.79 19.86
C HIS A 298 -8.93 1.46 18.39
N LEU A 299 -9.45 2.42 17.61
CA LEU A 299 -9.65 2.25 16.18
C LEU A 299 -8.30 2.30 15.46
N LEU A 300 -8.04 1.33 14.59
CA LEU A 300 -6.97 1.43 13.61
C LEU A 300 -7.38 2.47 12.57
N ARG A 301 -6.72 3.63 12.56
CA ARG A 301 -7.09 4.78 11.71
C ARG A 301 -6.25 4.86 10.44
N GLN A 302 -5.00 4.38 10.51
CA GLN A 302 -4.12 4.29 9.37
C GLN A 302 -3.21 3.08 9.50
N GLU A 303 -2.85 2.50 8.37
CA GLU A 303 -1.88 1.44 8.22
C GLU A 303 -0.92 1.79 7.10
N ALA A 304 0.38 1.56 7.33
CA ALA A 304 1.38 1.48 6.28
C ALA A 304 1.96 0.06 6.27
N MET A 305 2.08 -0.53 5.08
CA MET A 305 2.75 -1.81 4.87
C MET A 305 3.89 -1.65 3.87
N VAL A 306 5.03 -2.22 4.19
CA VAL A 306 6.19 -2.32 3.31
C VAL A 306 6.50 -3.79 3.06
N ALA A 307 6.66 -4.14 1.79
CA ALA A 307 7.15 -5.41 1.31
C ALA A 307 7.91 -5.24 -0.03
N ASP A 308 8.49 -6.34 -0.51
CA ASP A 308 9.24 -6.38 -1.78
C ASP A 308 8.34 -5.94 -2.94
N HIS A 309 8.63 -4.75 -3.48
CA HIS A 309 7.84 -4.09 -4.53
C HIS A 309 6.34 -4.02 -4.19
N HIS A 310 6.01 -3.82 -2.92
CA HIS A 310 4.63 -3.76 -2.45
C HIS A 310 4.54 -2.78 -1.28
N TYR A 311 4.13 -1.55 -1.56
CA TYR A 311 3.99 -0.50 -0.56
C TYR A 311 2.52 -0.08 -0.51
N MET A 312 1.96 -0.09 0.68
CA MET A 312 0.54 0.13 0.89
C MET A 312 0.34 1.17 1.99
N ILE A 313 -0.55 2.12 1.76
CA ILE A 313 -1.05 3.04 2.79
C ILE A 313 -2.56 2.91 2.77
N THR A 314 -3.15 2.66 3.93
CA THR A 314 -4.59 2.53 4.08
C THR A 314 -5.07 3.46 5.18
N HIS A 315 -6.05 4.31 4.86
CA HIS A 315 -6.77 5.13 5.83
C HIS A 315 -8.12 4.51 6.10
N PHE A 316 -8.48 4.36 7.36
CA PHE A 316 -9.73 3.74 7.80
C PHE A 316 -10.64 4.80 8.42
N THR A 317 -11.88 4.85 7.97
CA THR A 317 -12.85 5.89 8.31
C THR A 317 -14.26 5.31 8.51
N ASP A 318 -15.20 6.17 8.92
CA ASP A 318 -16.64 5.86 9.03
C ASP A 318 -16.97 4.59 9.82
N PHE A 319 -16.22 4.35 10.90
CA PHE A 319 -16.43 3.22 11.80
C PHE A 319 -17.84 3.24 12.38
N ASP A 320 -18.49 2.07 12.35
CA ASP A 320 -19.84 1.84 12.86
C ASP A 320 -20.93 2.77 12.28
N GLN A 321 -20.66 3.41 11.14
CA GLN A 321 -21.66 4.18 10.40
C GLN A 321 -22.51 3.28 9.48
N PRO A 322 -23.81 3.55 9.32
CA PRO A 322 -24.66 2.77 8.43
C PRO A 322 -24.11 2.73 6.99
N VAL A 323 -23.88 1.53 6.47
CA VAL A 323 -23.48 1.32 5.07
C VAL A 323 -24.41 0.30 4.40
N GLN A 324 -24.83 0.61 3.17
CA GLN A 324 -25.68 -0.28 2.38
C GLN A 324 -24.87 -0.98 1.30
N ILE A 325 -24.75 -2.30 1.42
CA ILE A 325 -24.11 -3.16 0.41
C ILE A 325 -25.13 -4.19 -0.07
N THR A 326 -25.43 -4.13 -1.37
CA THR A 326 -26.42 -4.99 -2.04
C THR A 326 -25.82 -5.67 -3.25
N ALA A 327 -26.30 -6.88 -3.57
CA ALA A 327 -25.91 -7.57 -4.79
C ALA A 327 -26.32 -6.75 -6.03
N PRO A 328 -25.44 -6.61 -7.04
CA PRO A 328 -25.81 -6.03 -8.31
C PRO A 328 -26.72 -6.97 -9.11
N ALA A 329 -27.50 -6.41 -10.04
CA ALA A 329 -28.21 -7.21 -11.02
C ALA A 329 -27.21 -7.88 -11.98
N VAL A 330 -27.33 -9.19 -12.16
CA VAL A 330 -26.52 -9.98 -13.09
C VAL A 330 -27.46 -10.53 -14.16
N ALA A 331 -27.10 -10.38 -15.43
CA ALA A 331 -27.85 -11.00 -16.52
C ALA A 331 -27.92 -12.51 -16.28
N ALA A 332 -29.13 -13.08 -16.31
CA ALA A 332 -29.28 -14.52 -16.17
C ALA A 332 -28.47 -15.19 -17.29
N ALA A 333 -27.56 -16.09 -16.92
CA ALA A 333 -26.93 -16.96 -17.90
C ALA A 333 -28.06 -17.72 -18.60
N GLU A 334 -28.18 -17.58 -19.92
CA GLU A 334 -29.07 -18.43 -20.71
C GLU A 334 -28.68 -19.87 -20.40
N SER A 335 -29.56 -20.60 -19.72
CA SER A 335 -29.38 -22.02 -19.50
C SER A 335 -29.45 -22.68 -20.88
N SER A 336 -28.28 -22.96 -21.47
CA SER A 336 -28.20 -23.85 -22.63
C SER A 336 -28.95 -25.13 -22.27
N PRO A 337 -30.01 -25.50 -23.00
CA PRO A 337 -30.72 -26.73 -22.72
C PRO A 337 -29.73 -27.89 -22.86
N VAL A 338 -29.59 -28.66 -21.78
CA VAL A 338 -28.90 -29.94 -21.80
C VAL A 338 -29.55 -30.79 -22.88
N GLN A 339 -28.86 -30.98 -24.01
CA GLN A 339 -29.21 -32.03 -24.95
C GLN A 339 -28.92 -33.36 -24.25
N GLN A 340 -29.97 -34.00 -23.74
CA GLN A 340 -29.89 -35.41 -23.36
C GLN A 340 -29.79 -36.27 -24.64
N PRO A 341 -28.96 -37.32 -24.63
CA PRO A 341 -28.76 -38.22 -25.77
C PRO A 341 -29.98 -39.08 -26.09
#